data_AF-A0A0M9EVX2-F1
#
_entry.id   AF-A0A0M9EVX2-F1
#
_cell.length_a   1.000
_cell.length_b   1.000
_cell.length_c   1.000
_cell.angle_alpha   90.00
_cell.angle_beta   90.00
_cell.angle_gamma   90.00
#
_symmetry.space_group_name_H-M   'P 1'
#
loop_
_entity.id
_entity.type
_entity.pdbx_description
1 polymer ?
#
loop_
_entity_poly.entity_id
_entity_poly.type
_entity_poly.pdbx_seq_one_letter_code
_entity_poly.pdbx_strand_id
1 'polypeptide(L)'
;MSRSLSQKIYSDVFARWPKQALRPDHQLQDVLGKAVTERFQNYKPSMEREELLKARALQFLAQDRYNDRFKLKGRLLEPKSQPTYFADLIREIDEAPNRSWLERLGKRLSGMIRFQ
;
A
#
# COMPACT_ATOMS: atom_id res chain seq x y z
N MET A 1 29.39 -13.99 -1.34
CA MET A 1 28.38 -14.72 -2.14
C MET A 1 27.54 -13.72 -2.90
N SER A 2 27.34 -13.93 -4.21
CA SER A 2 26.51 -13.03 -5.03
C SER A 2 25.05 -13.16 -4.59
N ARG A 3 24.37 -12.04 -4.30
CA ARG A 3 22.93 -12.03 -4.00
C ARG A 3 22.14 -12.52 -5.22
N SER A 4 21.12 -13.35 -5.01
CA SER A 4 20.23 -13.81 -6.09
C SER A 4 19.53 -12.62 -6.75
N LEU A 5 19.08 -12.80 -8.00
CA LEU A 5 18.36 -11.75 -8.72
C LEU A 5 17.08 -11.34 -7.97
N SER A 6 16.34 -12.32 -7.46
CA SER A 6 15.13 -12.12 -6.65
C SER A 6 15.41 -11.25 -5.41
N GLN A 7 16.49 -11.49 -4.67
CA GLN A 7 16.89 -10.68 -3.52
C GLN A 7 17.17 -9.21 -3.88
N LYS A 8 17.82 -8.96 -5.03
CA LYS A 8 18.10 -7.60 -5.51
C LYS A 8 16.81 -6.86 -5.84
N ILE A 9 15.87 -7.52 -6.51
CA ILE A 9 14.56 -6.92 -6.81
C ILE A 9 13.81 -6.59 -5.52
N TYR A 10 13.77 -7.50 -4.54
CA TYR A 10 13.13 -7.22 -3.25
C TYR A 10 13.77 -6.00 -2.55
N SER A 11 15.10 -5.92 -2.49
CA SER A 11 15.76 -4.78 -1.85
C SER A 11 15.43 -3.45 -2.54
N ASP A 12 15.42 -3.45 -3.88
CA ASP A 12 15.09 -2.25 -4.66
C ASP A 12 13.64 -1.83 -4.46
N VAL A 13 12.72 -2.80 -4.42
CA VAL A 13 11.29 -2.55 -4.24
C VAL A 13 11.00 -2.02 -2.84
N PHE A 14 11.57 -2.61 -1.79
CA PHE A 14 11.36 -2.14 -0.42
C PHE A 14 11.96 -0.74 -0.19
N ALA A 15 13.07 -0.41 -0.85
CA ALA A 15 13.64 0.95 -0.77
C ALA A 15 12.74 2.01 -1.41
N ARG A 16 11.93 1.65 -2.41
CA ARG A 16 11.02 2.57 -3.12
C ARG A 16 9.57 2.48 -2.64
N TRP A 17 9.25 1.54 -1.76
CA TRP A 17 7.88 1.32 -1.33
C TRP A 17 7.34 2.54 -0.57
N PRO A 18 6.12 3.02 -0.85
CA PRO A 18 5.56 4.18 -0.18
C PRO A 18 5.36 3.90 1.31
N LYS A 19 5.64 4.91 2.16
CA LYS A 19 5.37 4.84 3.60
C LYS A 19 3.87 5.04 3.87
N GLN A 20 3.30 4.19 4.71
CA GLN A 20 1.91 4.28 5.13
C GLN A 20 1.78 5.20 6.35
N ALA A 21 1.21 6.39 6.17
CA ALA A 21 0.99 7.36 7.24
C ALA A 21 -0.10 6.93 8.24
N LEU A 22 -1.10 6.17 7.80
CA LEU A 22 -2.18 5.68 8.68
C LEU A 22 -1.72 4.66 9.73
N ARG A 23 -0.61 3.96 9.48
CA ARG A 23 -0.07 2.91 10.36
C ARG A 23 1.46 3.02 10.39
N PRO A 24 2.01 4.05 11.06
CA PRO A 24 3.44 4.29 11.09
C PRO A 24 4.21 3.08 11.64
N ASP A 25 3.67 2.40 12.65
CA ASP A 25 4.33 1.27 13.35
C ASP A 25 4.37 -0.04 12.54
N HIS A 26 3.56 -0.15 11.49
CA HIS A 26 3.39 -1.39 10.72
C HIS A 26 3.53 -1.09 9.22
N GLN A 27 4.77 -0.87 8.78
CA GLN A 27 5.06 -0.68 7.37
C GLN A 27 5.17 -2.01 6.62
N LEU A 28 4.70 -2.03 5.37
CA LEU A 28 4.75 -3.23 4.54
C LEU A 28 6.19 -3.71 4.30
N GLN A 29 7.12 -2.80 4.06
CA GLN A 29 8.54 -3.11 3.85
C GLN A 29 9.17 -3.78 5.09
N ASP A 30 8.72 -3.44 6.30
CA ASP A 30 9.26 -4.02 7.53
C ASP A 30 8.75 -5.45 7.72
N VAL A 31 7.45 -5.68 7.48
CA VAL A 31 6.82 -7.00 7.61
C VAL A 31 7.30 -7.95 6.51
N LEU A 32 7.21 -7.53 5.25
CA LEU A 32 7.64 -8.35 4.13
C LEU A 32 9.16 -8.50 4.07
N GLY A 33 9.92 -7.48 4.47
CA GLY A 33 11.37 -7.55 4.58
C GLY A 33 11.80 -8.68 5.52
N LYS A 34 11.23 -8.72 6.74
CA LYS A 34 11.48 -9.81 7.69
C LYS A 34 11.13 -11.17 7.12
N ALA A 35 9.92 -11.31 6.55
CA ALA A 35 9.47 -12.57 5.96
C ALA A 35 10.35 -13.03 4.79
N VAL A 36 10.83 -12.10 3.95
CA VAL A 36 11.77 -12.39 2.86
C VAL A 36 13.11 -12.86 3.43
N THR A 37 13.67 -12.14 4.40
CA THR A 37 14.93 -12.52 5.05
C THR A 37 14.87 -13.91 5.65
N GLU A 38 13.80 -14.25 6.35
CA GLU A 38 13.57 -15.59 6.92
C GLU A 38 13.50 -16.68 5.84
N ARG A 39 12.79 -16.43 4.73
CA ARG A 39 12.74 -17.40 3.61
C ARG A 39 14.11 -17.63 2.99
N PHE A 40 14.93 -16.58 2.87
CA PHE A 40 16.27 -16.69 2.28
C PHE A 40 17.32 -17.26 3.22
N GLN A 41 17.09 -17.28 4.54
CA GLN A 41 17.92 -18.03 5.49
C GLN A 41 17.94 -19.53 5.16
N ASN A 42 16.77 -20.08 4.78
CA ASN A 42 16.60 -21.47 4.39
C ASN A 42 16.43 -21.64 2.87
N TYR A 43 17.17 -20.86 2.10
CA TYR A 43 17.05 -20.83 0.65
C TYR A 43 17.41 -22.17 -0.01
N LYS A 44 16.57 -22.62 -0.94
CA LYS A 44 16.82 -23.76 -1.82
C LYS A 44 16.79 -23.30 -3.28
N PRO A 45 17.71 -23.76 -4.14
CA PRO A 45 17.71 -23.38 -5.56
C PRO A 45 16.39 -23.63 -6.30
N SER A 46 15.62 -24.64 -5.88
CA SER A 46 14.28 -24.93 -6.42
C SER A 46 13.26 -23.80 -6.21
N MET A 47 13.48 -22.91 -5.23
CA MET A 47 12.60 -21.78 -4.91
C MET A 47 12.84 -20.56 -5.80
N GLU A 48 13.97 -20.47 -6.51
CA GLU A 48 14.37 -19.24 -7.20
C GLU A 48 13.32 -18.74 -8.20
N ARG A 49 12.73 -19.67 -8.96
CA ARG A 49 11.70 -19.34 -9.95
C ARG A 49 10.48 -18.69 -9.29
N GLU A 50 10.03 -19.23 -8.16
CA GLU A 50 8.88 -18.73 -7.44
C GLU A 50 9.18 -17.39 -6.75
N GLU A 51 10.35 -17.26 -6.12
CA GLU A 51 10.78 -16.01 -5.49
C GLU A 51 10.98 -14.89 -6.52
N LEU A 52 11.45 -15.21 -7.72
CA LEU A 52 11.56 -14.24 -8.81
C LEU A 52 10.18 -13.72 -9.26
N LEU A 53 9.17 -14.60 -9.36
CA LEU A 53 7.81 -14.20 -9.71
C LEU A 53 7.20 -13.28 -8.64
N LYS A 54 7.36 -13.63 -7.36
CA LYS A 54 6.92 -12.81 -6.23
C LYS A 54 7.59 -11.44 -6.21
N ALA A 55 8.92 -11.40 -6.38
CA ALA A 55 9.68 -10.16 -6.41
C ALA A 55 9.25 -9.25 -7.58
N ARG A 56 9.05 -9.82 -8.77
CA ARG A 56 8.56 -9.07 -9.95
C ARG A 56 7.12 -8.57 -9.77
N ALA A 57 6.25 -9.35 -9.14
CA ALA A 57 4.89 -8.91 -8.85
C ALA A 57 4.90 -7.66 -7.95
N LEU A 58 5.71 -7.66 -6.87
CA LEU A 58 5.90 -6.48 -6.03
C LEU A 58 6.51 -5.32 -6.82
N GLN A 59 7.48 -5.58 -7.70
CA GLN A 59 8.05 -4.56 -8.57
C GLN A 59 7.01 -3.90 -9.48
N PHE A 60 6.10 -4.66 -10.07
CA PHE A 60 5.04 -4.11 -10.91
C PHE A 60 4.04 -3.27 -10.12
N LEU A 61 3.75 -3.66 -8.87
CA LEU A 61 2.93 -2.86 -7.97
C LEU A 61 3.61 -1.53 -7.59
N ALA A 62 4.89 -1.58 -7.23
CA ALA A 62 5.66 -0.38 -6.89
C ALA A 62 5.83 0.60 -8.07
N GLN A 63 5.81 0.08 -9.31
CA GLN A 63 5.85 0.89 -10.54
C GLN A 63 4.47 1.36 -11.01
N ASP A 64 3.41 1.08 -10.25
CA ASP A 64 2.02 1.38 -10.60
C ASP A 64 1.59 0.88 -11.99
N ARG A 65 2.22 -0.21 -12.45
CA ARG A 65 2.10 -0.71 -13.84
C ARG A 65 0.66 -1.05 -14.23
N TYR A 66 -0.12 -1.49 -13.27
CA TYR A 66 -1.52 -1.89 -13.51
C TYR A 66 -2.43 -0.69 -13.67
N ASN A 67 -2.19 0.40 -12.94
CA ASN A 67 -2.92 1.65 -13.15
C ASN A 67 -2.61 2.21 -14.55
N ASP A 68 -1.33 2.22 -14.94
CA ASP A 68 -0.92 2.68 -16.27
C ASP A 68 -1.54 1.86 -17.41
N ARG A 69 -1.55 0.53 -17.26
CA ARG A 69 -2.05 -0.39 -18.29
C ARG A 69 -3.57 -0.47 -18.33
N PHE A 70 -4.22 -0.42 -17.17
CA PHE A 70 -5.65 -0.64 -17.00
C PHE A 70 -6.30 0.59 -16.37
N LYS A 71 -6.03 1.77 -16.94
CA LYS A 71 -6.60 3.03 -16.48
C LYS A 71 -8.11 2.91 -16.35
N LEU A 72 -8.61 3.13 -15.14
CA LEU A 72 -10.04 3.22 -14.89
C LEU A 72 -10.58 4.44 -15.65
N LYS A 73 -11.51 4.21 -16.57
CA LYS A 73 -12.10 5.27 -17.40
C LYS A 73 -13.56 5.52 -17.00
N GLY A 74 -13.96 6.79 -17.12
CA GLY A 74 -15.36 7.21 -17.03
C GLY A 74 -15.97 7.09 -15.64
N ARG A 75 -17.28 6.83 -15.61
CA ARG A 75 -18.14 6.92 -14.41
C ARG A 75 -17.91 5.84 -13.34
N LEU A 76 -16.93 4.95 -13.51
CA LEU A 76 -16.62 3.91 -12.51
C LEU A 76 -16.11 4.52 -11.20
N LEU A 77 -15.42 5.66 -11.27
CA LEU A 77 -14.95 6.41 -10.10
C LEU A 77 -15.90 7.55 -9.69
N GLU A 78 -17.07 7.64 -10.31
CA GLU A 78 -18.05 8.70 -10.08
C GLU A 78 -19.43 8.07 -9.86
N PRO A 79 -19.68 7.47 -8.68
CA PRO A 79 -20.96 6.83 -8.42
C PRO A 79 -22.09 7.86 -8.50
N LYS A 80 -23.23 7.47 -9.09
CA LYS A 80 -24.36 8.41 -9.35
C LYS A 80 -24.88 9.10 -8.09
N SER A 81 -24.82 8.43 -6.94
CA SER A 81 -25.26 8.97 -5.64
C SER A 81 -24.32 10.02 -5.08
N GLN A 82 -23.02 9.93 -5.35
CA GLN A 82 -22.00 10.87 -4.88
C GLN A 82 -20.79 10.87 -5.82
N PRO A 83 -20.78 11.72 -6.87
CA PRO A 83 -19.72 11.72 -7.87
C PRO A 83 -18.31 11.96 -7.30
N THR A 84 -18.19 12.68 -6.18
CA THR A 84 -16.90 12.99 -5.53
C THR A 84 -16.42 11.95 -4.52
N TYR A 85 -17.16 10.85 -4.33
CA TYR A 85 -16.94 9.90 -3.23
C TYR A 85 -15.49 9.43 -3.07
N PHE A 86 -14.86 8.94 -4.14
CA PHE A 86 -13.49 8.42 -4.05
C PHE A 86 -12.44 9.53 -3.85
N ALA A 87 -12.66 10.71 -4.42
CA ALA A 87 -11.79 11.87 -4.20
C ALA A 87 -11.87 12.34 -2.73
N ASP A 88 -13.08 12.42 -2.18
CA ASP A 88 -13.30 12.72 -0.77
C ASP A 88 -12.67 11.67 0.15
N LEU A 89 -12.81 10.38 -0.18
CA LEU A 89 -12.22 9.28 0.59
C LEU A 89 -10.69 9.36 0.63
N ILE A 90 -10.03 9.58 -0.52
CA ILE A 90 -8.56 9.72 -0.58
C ILE A 90 -8.12 10.91 0.27
N ARG A 91 -8.80 12.06 0.14
CA ARG A 91 -8.52 13.25 0.95
C ARG A 91 -8.67 12.96 2.44
N GLU A 92 -9.72 12.25 2.85
CA GLU A 92 -9.92 11.88 4.26
C GLU A 92 -8.83 10.95 4.79
N ILE A 93 -8.35 10.01 3.96
CA ILE A 93 -7.24 9.11 4.28
C ILE A 93 -5.95 9.90 4.49
N ASP A 94 -5.66 10.88 3.63
CA ASP A 94 -4.45 11.71 3.71
C ASP A 94 -4.48 12.70 4.88
N GLU A 95 -5.66 13.25 5.19
CA GLU A 95 -5.84 14.15 6.32
C GLU A 95 -5.81 13.40 7.67
N ALA A 96 -6.28 12.15 7.74
CA ALA A 96 -6.47 11.43 9.00
C ALA A 96 -5.22 11.35 9.92
N PRO A 97 -4.00 11.07 9.42
CA PRO A 97 -2.77 11.09 10.22
C PRO A 97 -2.44 12.48 10.79
N ASN A 98 -2.73 13.53 10.03
CA ASN A 98 -2.39 14.92 10.35
C ASN A 98 -3.48 15.65 11.17
N ARG A 99 -4.71 15.10 11.21
CA ARG A 99 -5.82 15.63 12.01
C ARG A 99 -5.48 15.56 13.49
N SER A 100 -5.64 16.68 14.18
CA SER A 100 -5.44 16.75 15.62
C SER A 100 -6.47 15.88 16.36
N TRP A 101 -6.10 15.38 17.54
CA TRP A 101 -6.98 14.57 18.39
C TRP A 101 -8.35 15.25 18.67
N LEU A 102 -8.38 16.60 18.73
CA LEU A 102 -9.59 17.39 18.94
C LEU A 102 -10.54 17.41 17.72
N GLU A 103 -10.02 17.42 16.49
CA GLU A 103 -10.83 17.34 15.26
C GLU A 103 -11.50 15.97 15.12
N ARG A 104 -10.80 14.91 15.55
CA ARG A 104 -11.37 13.55 15.60
C ARG A 104 -12.52 13.47 16.61
N LEU A 105 -12.43 14.19 17.73
CA LEU A 105 -13.51 14.26 18.73
C LEU A 105 -14.72 15.07 18.20
N GLY A 106 -14.47 16.22 17.57
CA GLY A 106 -15.51 17.08 17.00
C GLY A 106 -16.32 16.41 15.89
N LYS A 107 -15.67 15.64 15.00
CA LYS A 107 -16.40 14.89 13.94
C LYS A 107 -17.28 13.77 14.50
N ARG A 108 -16.85 13.10 15.58
CA ARG A 108 -17.69 12.09 16.26
C ARG A 108 -18.92 12.73 16.91
N LEU A 109 -18.76 13.90 17.54
CA LEU A 109 -19.87 14.67 18.10
C LEU A 109 -20.84 15.17 17.02
N SER A 110 -20.34 15.71 15.90
CA SER A 110 -21.18 16.17 14.78
C SER A 110 -21.94 15.02 14.09
N GLY A 111 -21.33 13.84 13.98
CA GLY A 111 -21.99 12.64 13.44
C GLY A 111 -23.13 12.11 14.32
N MET A 112 -23.03 12.26 15.64
CA MET A 112 -24.11 11.87 16.58
C MET A 112 -25.31 12.83 16.53
N ILE A 113 -25.08 14.13 16.27
CA ILE A 113 -26.15 15.13 16.16
C ILE A 113 -26.97 14.96 14.87
N ARG A 114 -26.41 14.32 13.83
CA ARG A 114 -27.13 14.00 12.58
C ARG A 114 -28.16 12.86 12.70
N PHE A 115 -28.20 12.16 13.84
CA PHE A 115 -29.18 11.12 14.14
C PHE A 115 -30.26 11.55 15.16
N GLN A 116 -30.41 12.86 15.40
CA GLN A 116 -31.56 13.44 16.11
C GLN A 116 -32.50 14.15 15.16
#